data_AF-A0A0W8E2C4-F1
#
_entry.id   AF-A0A0W8E2C4-F1
#
_cell.length_a   1.000
_cell.length_b   1.000
_cell.length_c   1.000
_cell.angle_alpha   90.00
_cell.angle_beta   90.00
_cell.angle_gamma   90.00
#
_symmetry.space_group_name_H-M   'P 1'
#
loop_
_entity.id
_entity.type
_entity.pdbx_description
1 polymer ?
#
loop_
_entity_poly.entity_id
_entity_poly.type
_entity_poly.pdbx_seq_one_letter_code
_entity_poly.pdbx_strand_id
1 'polypeptide(L)'
;MANEKKMAEGLWESIFNFADTANKLHEKGYSVELIAELMQSNLEQTKQRIKLAQAFPPEKRIKNVPITIYQAAVDFPDPQKMIKEAWEKKWTVSDIQYQLAKWKGERNQIKLRKTPIEEALGVDDEGMTTAKKLYAFLELRPGDYSRWVKKNIEKNIYAEAGNDYIIFRMDAENPLSGRPTRDYRLTARFAKKLAMASQSAKGEEARNYFISIEEAVFAKAKDIPVSFNGMSLEEQANEILKVLEQGDSLPSAYKQSLAKNAAKLKRVK
;
A
#
# COMPACT_ATOMS: atom_id res chain seq x y z
N MET A 1 -40.04 -6.37 16.60
CA MET A 1 -39.86 -5.53 15.40
C MET A 1 -39.75 -4.02 15.68
N ALA A 2 -40.77 -3.32 16.20
CA ALA A 2 -40.68 -1.86 16.42
C ALA A 2 -39.70 -1.44 17.54
N ASN A 3 -39.70 -2.18 18.66
CA ASN A 3 -38.83 -1.90 19.81
C ASN A 3 -37.34 -2.22 19.51
N GLU A 4 -37.08 -3.28 18.72
CA GLU A 4 -35.74 -3.68 18.30
C GLU A 4 -35.12 -2.68 17.31
N LYS A 5 -35.90 -2.15 16.36
CA LYS A 5 -35.43 -1.10 15.45
C LYS A 5 -35.05 0.18 16.20
N LYS A 6 -35.87 0.60 17.17
CA LYS A 6 -35.60 1.78 18.00
C LYS A 6 -34.35 1.61 18.87
N MET A 7 -34.14 0.42 19.43
CA MET A 7 -32.90 0.09 20.17
C MET A 7 -31.67 0.08 19.26
N ALA A 8 -31.79 -0.44 18.04
CA ALA A 8 -30.68 -0.46 17.07
C ALA A 8 -30.30 0.95 16.58
N GLU A 9 -31.27 1.84 16.39
CA GLU A 9 -31.05 3.25 16.07
C GLU A 9 -30.36 4.01 17.21
N GLY A 10 -30.79 3.81 18.46
CA GLY A 10 -30.14 4.44 19.62
C GLY A 10 -28.68 3.98 19.82
N LEU A 11 -28.41 2.69 19.58
CA LEU A 11 -27.04 2.14 19.63
C LEU A 11 -26.16 2.75 18.52
N TRP A 12 -26.72 2.90 17.32
CA TRP A 12 -26.04 3.49 16.17
C TRP A 12 -25.62 4.93 16.44
N GLU A 13 -26.54 5.76 16.93
CA GLU A 13 -26.29 7.17 17.24
C GLU A 13 -25.27 7.32 18.37
N SER A 14 -25.42 6.55 19.44
CA SER A 14 -24.48 6.57 20.57
C SER A 14 -23.05 6.26 20.13
N ILE A 15 -22.88 5.22 19.30
CA ILE A 15 -21.56 4.81 18.82
C ILE A 15 -20.93 5.86 17.91
N PHE A 16 -21.70 6.43 16.97
CA PHE A 16 -21.16 7.44 16.07
C PHE A 16 -20.88 8.76 16.78
N ASN A 17 -21.70 9.16 17.75
CA ASN A 17 -21.42 10.34 18.56
C ASN A 17 -20.11 10.20 19.36
N PHE A 18 -19.88 9.01 19.93
CA PHE A 18 -18.59 8.70 20.56
C PHE A 18 -17.46 8.79 19.53
N ALA A 19 -17.60 8.11 18.39
CA ALA A 19 -16.58 8.07 17.33
C ALA A 19 -16.22 9.46 16.81
N ASP A 20 -17.22 10.30 16.56
CA ASP A 20 -17.05 11.67 16.07
C ASP A 20 -16.37 12.56 17.10
N THR A 21 -16.73 12.40 18.38
CA THR A 21 -16.08 13.14 19.47
C THR A 21 -14.62 12.74 19.60
N ALA A 22 -14.33 11.44 19.56
CA ALA A 22 -12.97 10.92 19.61
C ALA A 22 -12.13 11.41 18.42
N ASN A 23 -12.69 11.38 17.21
CA ASN A 23 -11.99 11.85 16.01
C ASN A 23 -11.78 13.37 16.02
N LYS A 24 -12.75 14.17 16.48
CA LYS A 24 -12.57 15.62 16.65
C LYS A 24 -11.44 15.97 17.62
N LEU A 25 -11.28 15.22 18.71
CA LEU A 25 -10.15 15.41 19.63
C LEU A 25 -8.84 14.96 18.97
N HIS A 26 -8.86 13.86 18.23
CA HIS A 26 -7.69 13.38 17.52
C HIS A 26 -7.20 14.38 16.45
N GLU A 27 -8.11 14.98 15.68
CA GLU A 27 -7.81 16.03 14.69
C GLU A 27 -7.26 17.31 15.33
N LYS A 28 -7.60 17.59 16.59
CA LYS A 28 -7.01 18.69 17.38
C LYS A 28 -5.61 18.36 17.92
N GLY A 29 -5.09 17.16 17.66
CA GLY A 29 -3.75 16.73 18.03
C GLY A 29 -3.62 16.06 19.40
N TYR A 30 -4.74 15.74 20.07
CA TYR A 30 -4.69 14.99 21.33
C TYR A 30 -4.27 13.53 21.07
N SER A 31 -3.44 12.98 21.98
CA SER A 31 -3.01 11.58 21.89
C SER A 31 -4.18 10.62 22.14
N VAL A 32 -4.11 9.42 21.57
CA VAL A 32 -5.20 8.44 21.68
C VAL A 32 -5.35 7.94 23.12
N GLU A 33 -4.27 7.91 23.88
CA GLU A 33 -4.24 7.57 25.30
C GLU A 33 -5.05 8.58 26.12
N LEU A 34 -4.81 9.87 25.91
CA LEU A 34 -5.52 10.95 26.59
C LEU A 34 -7.00 10.97 26.20
N ILE A 35 -7.32 10.72 24.92
CA ILE A 35 -8.71 10.62 24.46
C ILE A 35 -9.41 9.44 25.14
N ALA A 36 -8.74 8.29 25.26
CA ALA A 36 -9.30 7.12 25.94
C ALA A 36 -9.58 7.41 27.42
N GLU A 37 -8.67 8.09 28.12
CA GLU A 37 -8.86 8.54 29.50
C GLU A 37 -10.04 9.50 29.64
N LEU A 38 -10.09 10.56 28.83
CA LEU A 38 -11.17 11.57 28.84
C LEU A 38 -12.55 10.96 28.57
N MET A 39 -12.59 9.98 27.66
CA MET A 39 -13.83 9.31 27.25
C MET A 39 -14.16 8.09 28.11
N GLN A 40 -13.36 7.80 29.14
CA GLN A 40 -13.52 6.63 30.03
C GLN A 40 -13.66 5.31 29.25
N SER A 41 -12.85 5.16 28.20
CA SER A 41 -12.83 3.98 27.34
C SER A 41 -11.42 3.37 27.31
N ASN A 42 -11.31 2.14 26.81
CA ASN A 42 -10.00 1.54 26.63
C ASN A 42 -9.37 2.02 25.31
N LEU A 43 -8.04 1.96 25.27
CA LEU A 43 -7.24 2.44 24.15
C LEU A 43 -7.67 1.82 22.81
N GLU A 44 -7.94 0.52 22.80
CA GLU A 44 -8.27 -0.22 21.58
C GLU A 44 -9.66 0.18 21.03
N GLN A 45 -10.65 0.31 21.90
CA GLN A 45 -11.97 0.82 21.52
C GLN A 45 -11.87 2.25 21.00
N THR A 46 -11.11 3.12 21.67
CA THR A 46 -10.90 4.50 21.19
C THR A 46 -10.26 4.53 19.81
N LYS A 47 -9.24 3.71 19.54
CA LYS A 47 -8.63 3.57 18.21
C LYS A 47 -9.65 3.12 17.16
N GLN A 48 -10.44 2.10 17.46
CA GLN A 48 -11.48 1.60 16.56
C GLN A 48 -12.56 2.65 16.29
N ARG A 49 -12.92 3.45 17.28
CA ARG A 49 -13.91 4.53 17.16
C ARG A 49 -13.40 5.68 16.31
N ILE A 50 -12.15 6.10 16.50
CA ILE A 50 -11.51 7.10 15.62
C ILE A 50 -11.49 6.58 14.18
N LYS A 51 -11.03 5.34 13.97
CA LYS A 51 -10.98 4.71 12.64
C LYS A 51 -12.37 4.63 11.99
N LEU A 52 -13.40 4.29 12.77
CA LEU A 52 -14.79 4.25 12.34
C LEU A 52 -15.29 5.62 11.85
N ALA A 53 -15.02 6.70 12.60
CA ALA A 53 -15.42 8.05 12.20
C ALA A 53 -14.67 8.53 10.94
N GLN A 54 -13.38 8.25 10.84
CA GLN A 54 -12.57 8.59 9.65
C GLN A 54 -13.05 7.85 8.40
N ALA A 55 -13.40 6.56 8.53
CA ALA A 55 -13.91 5.76 7.42
C ALA A 55 -15.32 6.20 6.98
N PHE A 56 -16.15 6.63 7.94
CA PHE A 56 -17.55 6.96 7.73
C PHE A 56 -17.90 8.34 8.31
N PRO A 57 -17.52 9.43 7.62
CA PRO A 57 -17.91 10.76 8.02
C PRO A 57 -19.44 10.95 7.92
N PRO A 58 -20.04 11.89 8.68
CA PRO A 58 -21.50 12.00 8.82
C PRO A 58 -22.29 12.03 7.51
N GLU A 59 -21.77 12.71 6.50
CA GLU A 59 -22.40 12.89 5.19
C GLU A 59 -22.41 11.62 4.33
N LYS A 60 -21.61 10.61 4.68
CA LYS A 60 -21.49 9.34 3.94
C LYS A 60 -22.11 8.15 4.67
N ARG A 61 -22.85 8.40 5.75
CA ARG A 61 -23.54 7.38 6.54
C ARG A 61 -24.92 7.07 5.93
N ILE A 62 -25.17 5.79 5.72
CA ILE A 62 -26.47 5.26 5.33
C ILE A 62 -27.28 4.94 6.59
N LYS A 63 -28.42 5.62 6.77
CA LYS A 63 -29.36 5.36 7.87
C LYS A 63 -29.94 3.95 7.76
N ASN A 64 -30.34 3.38 8.89
CA ASN A 64 -30.92 2.03 9.02
C ASN A 64 -29.96 0.85 8.73
N VAL A 65 -28.68 1.11 8.42
CA VAL A 65 -27.66 0.07 8.38
C VAL A 65 -27.19 -0.20 9.83
N PRO A 66 -27.23 -1.45 10.32
CA PRO A 66 -26.79 -1.78 11.68
C PRO A 66 -25.34 -1.36 11.92
N ILE A 67 -25.04 -0.86 13.13
CA ILE A 67 -23.69 -0.40 13.46
C ILE A 67 -22.62 -1.50 13.37
N THR A 68 -23.01 -2.75 13.58
CA THR A 68 -22.13 -3.92 13.45
C THR A 68 -21.64 -4.12 12.03
N ILE A 69 -22.45 -3.77 11.02
CA ILE A 69 -22.07 -3.77 9.61
C ILE A 69 -21.00 -2.72 9.35
N TYR A 70 -21.14 -1.52 9.93
CA TYR A 70 -20.10 -0.50 9.85
C TYR A 70 -18.80 -0.97 10.47
N GLN A 71 -18.86 -1.49 11.71
CA GLN A 71 -17.68 -1.99 12.42
C GLN A 71 -16.95 -3.09 11.63
N ALA A 72 -17.69 -3.99 10.97
CA ALA A 72 -17.10 -5.03 10.13
C ALA A 72 -16.48 -4.48 8.82
N ALA A 73 -17.04 -3.39 8.27
CA ALA A 73 -16.58 -2.79 7.02
C ALA A 73 -15.34 -1.89 7.18
N VAL A 74 -15.05 -1.38 8.39
CA VAL A 74 -13.92 -0.46 8.67
C VAL A 74 -12.55 -1.00 8.18
N ASP A 75 -12.36 -2.31 8.17
CA ASP A 75 -11.08 -2.94 7.81
C ASP A 75 -10.89 -3.17 6.30
N PHE A 76 -11.87 -2.82 5.47
CA PHE A 76 -11.76 -2.93 4.02
C PHE A 76 -10.95 -1.75 3.44
N PRO A 77 -10.33 -1.92 2.25
CA PRO A 77 -9.66 -0.84 1.54
C PRO A 77 -10.59 0.32 1.18
N ASP A 78 -11.84 0.01 0.86
CA ASP A 78 -12.89 0.97 0.58
C ASP A 78 -14.12 0.63 1.44
N PRO A 79 -14.15 1.10 2.70
CA PRO A 79 -15.23 0.82 3.63
C PRO A 79 -16.59 1.33 3.14
N GLN A 80 -16.61 2.44 2.38
CA GLN A 80 -17.84 3.09 1.90
C GLN A 80 -18.53 2.28 0.82
N LYS A 81 -17.76 1.84 -0.18
CA LYS A 81 -18.27 0.92 -1.20
C LYS A 81 -18.77 -0.38 -0.59
N MET A 82 -18.02 -0.91 0.38
CA MET A 82 -18.37 -2.14 1.08
C MET A 82 -19.74 -2.04 1.77
N ILE A 83 -20.01 -0.96 2.51
CA ILE A 83 -21.34 -0.77 3.14
C ILE A 83 -22.46 -0.65 2.11
N LYS A 84 -22.23 0.12 1.03
CA LYS A 84 -23.24 0.28 -0.03
C LYS A 84 -23.62 -1.08 -0.63
N GLU A 85 -22.62 -1.89 -0.94
CA GLU A 85 -22.82 -3.24 -1.48
C GLU A 85 -23.50 -4.18 -0.48
N ALA A 86 -23.07 -4.15 0.79
CA ALA A 86 -23.70 -4.92 1.85
C ALA A 86 -25.18 -4.57 2.02
N TRP A 87 -25.52 -3.28 1.92
CA TRP A 87 -26.91 -2.82 2.00
C TRP A 87 -27.75 -3.29 0.81
N GLU A 88 -27.25 -3.08 -0.42
CA GLU A 88 -27.94 -3.48 -1.66
C GLU A 88 -28.18 -4.99 -1.71
N LYS A 89 -27.20 -5.79 -1.25
CA LYS A 89 -27.26 -7.25 -1.26
C LYS A 89 -27.81 -7.85 0.04
N LYS A 90 -28.22 -7.02 1.00
CA LYS A 90 -28.75 -7.44 2.32
C LYS A 90 -27.81 -8.39 3.07
N TRP A 91 -26.51 -8.11 3.02
CA TRP A 91 -25.49 -8.93 3.67
C TRP A 91 -25.55 -8.86 5.19
N THR A 92 -25.21 -9.98 5.81
CA THR A 92 -25.03 -10.10 7.25
C THR A 92 -23.58 -9.78 7.65
N VAL A 93 -23.33 -9.66 8.96
CA VAL A 93 -21.97 -9.49 9.49
C VAL A 93 -21.06 -10.66 9.06
N SER A 94 -21.60 -11.88 9.03
CA SER A 94 -20.84 -13.08 8.62
C SER A 94 -20.45 -13.04 7.14
N ASP A 95 -21.31 -12.53 6.28
CA ASP A 95 -20.99 -12.35 4.85
C ASP A 95 -19.84 -11.35 4.67
N ILE A 96 -19.87 -10.23 5.40
CA ILE A 96 -18.82 -9.21 5.36
C ILE A 96 -17.50 -9.79 5.89
N GLN A 97 -17.53 -10.53 7.00
CA GLN A 97 -16.35 -11.21 7.53
C GLN A 97 -15.79 -12.23 6.54
N TYR A 98 -16.65 -12.98 5.85
CA TYR A 98 -16.23 -13.91 4.80
C TYR A 98 -15.55 -13.16 3.64
N GLN A 99 -16.13 -12.06 3.16
CA GLN A 99 -15.48 -11.26 2.11
C GLN A 99 -14.15 -10.66 2.57
N LEU A 100 -14.07 -10.21 3.82
CA LEU A 100 -12.83 -9.68 4.39
C LEU A 100 -11.75 -10.78 4.45
N ALA A 101 -12.12 -11.99 4.89
CA ALA A 101 -11.22 -13.13 4.95
C ALA A 101 -10.77 -13.56 3.55
N LYS A 102 -11.70 -13.63 2.59
CA LYS A 102 -11.40 -13.91 1.18
C LYS A 102 -10.45 -12.87 0.60
N TRP A 103 -10.72 -11.58 0.80
CA TRP A 103 -9.87 -10.49 0.36
C TRP A 103 -8.47 -10.55 0.99
N LYS A 104 -8.37 -10.79 2.30
CA LYS A 104 -7.08 -10.99 3.00
C LYS A 104 -6.33 -12.20 2.41
N GLY A 105 -7.04 -13.28 2.11
CA GLY A 105 -6.50 -14.49 1.48
C GLY A 105 -5.97 -14.24 0.07
N GLU A 106 -6.76 -13.60 -0.80
CA GLU A 106 -6.35 -13.20 -2.16
C GLU A 106 -5.13 -12.28 -2.12
N ARG A 107 -5.10 -11.32 -1.18
CA ARG A 107 -3.95 -10.43 -1.01
C ARG A 107 -2.70 -11.18 -0.59
N ASN A 108 -2.83 -12.18 0.29
CA ASN A 108 -1.72 -13.07 0.62
C ASN A 108 -1.29 -13.90 -0.60
N GLN A 109 -2.21 -14.43 -1.40
CA GLN A 109 -1.85 -15.15 -2.63
C GLN A 109 -1.12 -14.26 -3.65
N ILE A 110 -1.50 -12.98 -3.77
CA ILE A 110 -0.76 -12.00 -4.60
C ILE A 110 0.66 -11.78 -4.05
N LYS A 111 0.82 -11.69 -2.72
CA LYS A 111 2.16 -11.63 -2.09
C LYS A 111 3.00 -12.88 -2.36
N LEU A 112 2.38 -14.06 -2.47
CA LEU A 112 3.06 -15.31 -2.81
C LEU A 112 3.46 -15.40 -4.30
N ARG A 113 2.78 -14.70 -5.20
CA ARG A 113 3.13 -14.67 -6.63
C ARG A 113 4.32 -13.75 -6.85
N LYS A 114 5.47 -14.33 -7.17
CA LYS A 114 6.69 -13.60 -7.52
C LYS A 114 6.59 -13.06 -8.94
N THR A 115 7.04 -11.82 -9.14
CA THR A 115 7.21 -11.27 -10.48
C THR A 115 8.34 -12.00 -11.22
N PRO A 116 8.36 -12.03 -12.57
CA PRO A 116 9.45 -12.66 -13.33
C PRO A 116 10.85 -12.23 -12.90
N ILE A 117 11.04 -10.93 -12.61
CA ILE A 117 12.33 -10.44 -12.12
C ILE A 117 12.63 -10.87 -10.67
N GLU A 118 11.63 -11.01 -9.80
CA GLU A 118 11.83 -11.55 -8.44
C GLU A 118 12.21 -13.02 -8.46
N GLU A 119 11.61 -13.78 -9.37
CA GLU A 119 11.98 -15.18 -9.62
C GLU A 119 13.41 -15.29 -10.12
N ALA A 120 13.80 -14.48 -11.12
CA ALA A 120 15.17 -14.43 -11.64
C ALA A 120 16.20 -14.00 -10.59
N LEU A 121 15.82 -13.08 -9.69
CA LEU A 121 16.64 -12.67 -8.56
C LEU A 121 16.62 -13.70 -7.40
N GLY A 122 15.82 -14.76 -7.49
CA GLY A 122 15.70 -15.80 -6.47
C GLY A 122 15.19 -15.27 -5.13
N VAL A 123 14.23 -14.34 -5.18
CA VAL A 123 13.56 -13.75 -4.01
C VAL A 123 12.76 -14.83 -3.28
N ASP A 124 12.89 -14.88 -1.96
CA ASP A 124 12.15 -15.78 -1.09
C ASP A 124 10.76 -15.23 -0.70
N ASP A 125 10.01 -15.99 0.09
CA ASP A 125 8.62 -15.65 0.44
C ASP A 125 8.54 -14.50 1.45
N GLU A 126 9.66 -14.14 2.07
CA GLU A 126 9.81 -12.95 2.90
C GLU A 126 10.12 -11.70 2.06
N GLY A 127 10.21 -11.84 0.74
CA GLY A 127 10.52 -10.74 -0.16
C GLY A 127 12.00 -10.34 -0.13
N MET A 128 12.90 -11.29 0.18
CA MET A 128 14.33 -11.05 0.30
C MET A 128 15.13 -11.89 -0.70
N THR A 129 16.28 -11.38 -1.13
CA THR A 129 17.30 -12.16 -1.88
C THR A 129 18.68 -11.96 -1.25
N THR A 130 19.72 -12.56 -1.81
CA THR A 130 21.11 -12.35 -1.38
C THR A 130 21.88 -11.50 -2.39
N ALA A 131 22.86 -10.76 -1.92
CA ALA A 131 23.77 -10.01 -2.78
C ALA A 131 24.52 -10.93 -3.76
N LYS A 132 24.86 -12.17 -3.35
CA LYS A 132 25.42 -13.17 -4.28
C LYS A 132 24.46 -13.58 -5.39
N LYS A 133 23.18 -13.86 -5.09
CA LYS A 133 22.16 -14.18 -6.12
C LYS A 133 22.00 -13.04 -7.11
N LEU A 134 21.89 -11.80 -6.63
CA LEU A 134 21.84 -10.62 -7.48
C LEU A 134 23.12 -10.47 -8.32
N TYR A 135 24.30 -10.66 -7.72
CA TYR A 135 25.58 -10.54 -8.42
C TYR A 135 25.72 -11.59 -9.55
N ALA A 136 25.28 -12.81 -9.29
CA ALA A 136 25.23 -13.89 -10.28
C ALA A 136 24.21 -13.59 -11.39
N PHE A 137 23.01 -13.12 -11.04
CA PHE A 137 22.00 -12.66 -12.00
C PHE A 137 22.55 -11.57 -12.93
N LEU A 138 23.39 -10.67 -12.41
CA LEU A 138 24.00 -9.60 -13.21
C LEU A 138 25.15 -10.06 -14.12
N GLU A 139 25.54 -11.33 -14.04
CA GLU A 139 26.64 -11.95 -14.81
C GLU A 139 27.97 -11.19 -14.65
N LEU A 140 28.22 -10.68 -13.44
CA LEU A 140 29.43 -9.94 -13.14
C LEU A 140 30.59 -10.88 -12.82
N ARG A 141 31.81 -10.40 -13.03
CA ARG A 141 33.04 -11.18 -12.84
C ARG A 141 33.19 -11.67 -11.39
N PRO A 142 33.23 -13.00 -11.11
CA PRO A 142 33.20 -13.54 -9.75
C PRO A 142 34.24 -12.95 -8.77
N GLY A 143 35.43 -12.62 -9.26
CA GLY A 143 36.53 -12.06 -8.44
C GLY A 143 36.31 -10.63 -7.93
N ASP A 144 35.32 -9.91 -8.45
CA ASP A 144 35.07 -8.51 -8.09
C ASP A 144 33.89 -8.34 -7.11
N TYR A 145 33.32 -9.45 -6.61
CA TYR A 145 32.18 -9.45 -5.70
C TYR A 145 32.39 -8.52 -4.49
N SER A 146 33.48 -8.70 -3.75
CA SER A 146 33.76 -7.92 -2.54
C SER A 146 33.87 -6.42 -2.80
N ARG A 147 34.44 -6.03 -3.96
CA ARG A 147 34.54 -4.61 -4.36
C ARG A 147 33.17 -4.06 -4.74
N TRP A 148 32.37 -4.86 -5.45
CA TRP A 148 31.04 -4.49 -5.86
C TRP A 148 30.11 -4.30 -4.65
N VAL A 149 30.14 -5.20 -3.67
CA VAL A 149 29.37 -5.07 -2.42
C VAL A 149 29.72 -3.77 -1.70
N LYS A 150 31.02 -3.52 -1.52
CA LYS A 150 31.50 -2.31 -0.84
C LYS A 150 30.99 -1.03 -1.52
N LYS A 151 30.98 -1.01 -2.86
CA LYS A 151 30.53 0.14 -3.65
C LYS A 151 29.00 0.31 -3.65
N ASN A 152 28.27 -0.78 -3.90
CA ASN A 152 26.83 -0.72 -4.22
C ASN A 152 25.91 -0.98 -3.02
N ILE A 153 26.45 -1.54 -1.93
CA ILE A 153 25.68 -1.82 -0.71
C ILE A 153 26.24 -0.96 0.43
N GLU A 154 27.50 -1.17 0.84
CA GLU A 154 28.02 -0.55 2.08
C GLU A 154 28.26 0.97 1.96
N LYS A 155 28.71 1.45 0.80
CA LYS A 155 28.98 2.87 0.54
C LYS A 155 27.90 3.55 -0.29
N ASN A 156 26.77 2.88 -0.49
CA ASN A 156 25.68 3.43 -1.28
C ASN A 156 24.84 4.35 -0.40
N ILE A 157 24.85 5.66 -0.71
CA ILE A 157 24.09 6.68 0.03
C ILE A 157 22.56 6.50 -0.07
N TYR A 158 22.09 5.65 -0.99
CA TYR A 158 20.67 5.32 -1.17
C TYR A 158 20.30 3.96 -0.57
N ALA A 159 21.19 3.34 0.22
CA ALA A 159 20.97 2.08 0.89
C ALA A 159 20.92 2.29 2.41
N GLU A 160 19.83 1.85 3.04
CA GLU A 160 19.67 1.95 4.50
C GLU A 160 19.84 0.57 5.16
N ALA A 161 20.81 0.45 6.07
CA ALA A 161 21.05 -0.79 6.81
C ALA A 161 19.87 -1.10 7.75
N GLY A 162 19.42 -2.36 7.76
CA GLY A 162 18.23 -2.80 8.49
C GLY A 162 16.91 -2.63 7.73
N ASN A 163 16.85 -1.71 6.75
CA ASN A 163 15.66 -1.47 5.94
C ASN A 163 15.80 -2.04 4.52
N ASP A 164 16.91 -1.74 3.83
CA ASP A 164 17.18 -2.23 2.48
C ASP A 164 18.05 -3.50 2.48
N TYR A 165 18.94 -3.66 3.47
CA TYR A 165 19.78 -4.85 3.61
C TYR A 165 20.16 -5.21 5.05
N ILE A 166 20.46 -6.50 5.27
CA ILE A 166 20.95 -7.06 6.53
C ILE A 166 22.22 -7.86 6.26
N ILE A 167 23.25 -7.69 7.08
CA ILE A 167 24.53 -8.41 6.95
C ILE A 167 24.41 -9.74 7.69
N PHE A 168 24.79 -10.84 7.06
CA PHE A 168 24.89 -12.13 7.73
C PHE A 168 26.19 -12.85 7.39
N ARG A 169 26.66 -13.70 8.30
CA ARG A 169 27.76 -14.62 8.03
C ARG A 169 27.15 -15.92 7.51
N MET A 170 27.68 -16.40 6.39
CA MET A 170 27.47 -17.79 6.04
C MET A 170 28.48 -18.61 6.84
N ASP A 171 27.99 -19.48 7.69
CA ASP A 171 28.82 -20.53 8.29
C ASP A 171 29.12 -21.51 7.16
N ALA A 172 30.24 -21.27 6.46
CA ALA A 172 30.78 -22.28 5.59
C ALA A 172 31.41 -23.33 6.50
N GLU A 173 30.79 -24.52 6.61
CA GLU A 173 31.51 -25.75 6.93
C GLU A 173 32.53 -26.00 5.82
N ASN A 174 33.62 -25.24 5.83
CA ASN A 174 34.79 -25.50 5.01
C ASN A 174 35.80 -26.22 5.91
N PRO A 175 36.05 -27.53 5.71
CA PRO A 175 37.04 -28.28 6.47
C PRO A 175 38.50 -27.82 6.20
N LEU A 176 38.71 -26.90 5.25
CA LEU A 176 40.00 -26.26 4.98
C LEU A 176 39.94 -24.75 5.30
N SER A 177 40.29 -24.42 6.55
CA SER A 177 40.79 -23.12 7.04
C SER A 177 40.58 -21.90 6.11
N GLY A 178 39.42 -21.27 6.18
CA GLY A 178 39.12 -20.01 5.50
C GLY A 178 38.25 -19.10 6.36
N ARG A 179 38.47 -17.78 6.29
CA ARG A 179 37.63 -16.79 6.99
C ARG A 179 36.18 -16.91 6.48
N PRO A 180 35.17 -16.95 7.36
CA PRO A 180 33.77 -17.08 6.94
C PRO A 180 33.41 -15.97 5.95
N THR A 181 32.79 -16.37 4.83
CA THR A 181 32.39 -15.45 3.76
C THR A 181 31.15 -14.67 4.21
N ARG A 182 31.23 -13.34 4.21
CA ARG A 182 30.09 -12.47 4.51
C ARG A 182 29.18 -12.35 3.29
N ASP A 183 27.88 -12.33 3.53
CA ASP A 183 26.87 -12.05 2.51
C ASP A 183 25.79 -11.11 3.07
N TYR A 184 24.93 -10.60 2.19
CA TYR A 184 23.95 -9.56 2.50
C TYR A 184 22.58 -10.01 2.04
N ARG A 185 21.62 -9.99 2.94
CA ARG A 185 20.20 -10.22 2.66
C ARG A 185 19.62 -8.89 2.21
N LEU A 186 19.11 -8.81 0.99
CA LEU A 186 18.61 -7.59 0.35
C LEU A 186 17.09 -7.68 0.23
N THR A 187 16.36 -6.60 0.47
CA THR A 187 14.94 -6.55 0.08
C THR A 187 14.81 -6.69 -1.43
N ALA A 188 13.73 -7.31 -1.90
CA ALA A 188 13.43 -7.42 -3.33
C ALA A 188 13.42 -6.04 -4.01
N ARG A 189 12.88 -5.02 -3.31
CA ARG A 189 12.89 -3.63 -3.78
C ARG A 189 14.31 -3.12 -4.00
N PHE A 190 15.19 -3.30 -3.03
CA PHE A 190 16.57 -2.82 -3.13
C PHE A 190 17.37 -3.60 -4.18
N ALA A 191 17.20 -4.92 -4.26
CA ALA A 191 17.82 -5.74 -5.29
C ALA A 191 17.42 -5.31 -6.71
N LYS A 192 16.13 -4.99 -6.95
CA LYS A 192 15.66 -4.44 -8.22
C LYS A 192 16.31 -3.09 -8.55
N LYS A 193 16.45 -2.19 -7.57
CA LYS A 193 17.16 -0.91 -7.74
C LYS A 193 18.61 -1.13 -8.19
N LEU A 194 19.31 -2.04 -7.52
CA LEU A 194 20.69 -2.39 -7.88
C LEU A 194 20.80 -3.04 -9.25
N ALA A 195 19.83 -3.89 -9.62
CA ALA A 195 19.78 -4.48 -10.95
C ALA A 195 19.64 -3.41 -12.04
N MET A 196 18.69 -2.47 -11.87
CA MET A 196 18.49 -1.36 -12.79
C MET A 196 19.65 -0.36 -12.83
N ALA A 197 20.45 -0.26 -11.77
CA ALA A 197 21.63 0.60 -11.73
C ALA A 197 22.87 -0.04 -12.40
N SER A 198 22.86 -1.36 -12.59
CA SER A 198 23.98 -2.10 -13.18
C SER A 198 24.16 -1.75 -14.66
N GLN A 199 25.39 -1.59 -15.10
CA GLN A 199 25.75 -1.37 -16.51
C GLN A 199 26.00 -2.69 -17.27
N SER A 200 25.62 -3.84 -16.70
CA SER A 200 25.69 -5.14 -17.38
C SER A 200 24.51 -5.36 -18.32
N ALA A 201 24.63 -6.32 -19.26
CA ALA A 201 23.54 -6.72 -20.16
C ALA A 201 22.26 -7.11 -19.39
N LYS A 202 22.43 -7.82 -18.27
CA LYS A 202 21.33 -8.17 -17.34
C LYS A 202 20.73 -6.97 -16.62
N GLY A 203 21.52 -5.92 -16.39
CA GLY A 203 21.02 -4.63 -15.89
C GLY A 203 20.16 -3.90 -16.91
N GLU A 204 20.54 -3.96 -18.20
CA GLU A 204 19.75 -3.42 -19.31
C GLU A 204 18.44 -4.20 -19.50
N GLU A 205 18.49 -5.53 -19.44
CA GLU A 205 17.30 -6.38 -19.46
C GLU A 205 16.32 -6.03 -18.33
N ALA A 206 16.84 -5.81 -17.11
CA ALA A 206 16.03 -5.37 -15.98
C ALA A 206 15.36 -4.00 -16.25
N ARG A 207 16.09 -3.02 -16.83
CA ARG A 207 15.51 -1.72 -17.20
C ARG A 207 14.41 -1.86 -18.23
N ASN A 208 14.66 -2.62 -19.30
CA ASN A 208 13.67 -2.86 -20.37
C ASN A 208 12.42 -3.56 -19.85
N TYR A 209 12.56 -4.51 -18.93
CA TYR A 209 11.44 -5.14 -18.25
C TYR A 209 10.56 -4.10 -17.53
N PHE A 210 11.14 -3.23 -16.71
CA PHE A 210 10.36 -2.21 -15.99
C PHE A 210 9.74 -1.16 -16.90
N ILE A 211 10.44 -0.72 -17.95
CA ILE A 211 9.89 0.18 -18.97
C ILE A 211 8.69 -0.48 -19.66
N SER A 212 8.81 -1.74 -20.08
CA SER A 212 7.71 -2.46 -20.73
C SER A 212 6.47 -2.60 -19.84
N ILE A 213 6.67 -2.74 -18.52
CA ILE A 213 5.56 -2.76 -17.55
C ILE A 213 4.92 -1.39 -17.44
N GLU A 214 5.71 -0.32 -17.33
CA GLU A 214 5.18 1.05 -17.30
C GLU A 214 4.35 1.34 -18.55
N GLU A 215 4.88 1.03 -19.74
CA GLU A 215 4.18 1.20 -21.02
C GLU A 215 2.90 0.36 -21.09
N ALA A 216 2.95 -0.90 -20.66
CA ALA A 216 1.77 -1.78 -20.66
C ALA A 216 0.70 -1.30 -19.67
N VAL A 217 1.09 -0.82 -18.49
CA VAL A 217 0.18 -0.22 -17.50
C VAL A 217 -0.43 1.05 -18.06
N PHE A 218 0.36 1.91 -18.70
CA PHE A 218 -0.11 3.13 -19.32
C PHE A 218 -1.06 2.88 -20.49
N ALA A 219 -0.76 1.89 -21.35
CA ALA A 219 -1.65 1.48 -22.43
C ALA A 219 -2.99 0.96 -21.89
N LYS A 220 -2.97 0.08 -20.89
CA LYS A 220 -4.19 -0.40 -20.22
C LYS A 220 -4.96 0.72 -19.55
N ALA A 221 -4.29 1.72 -18.96
CA ALA A 221 -4.93 2.87 -18.36
C ALA A 221 -5.68 3.76 -19.38
N LYS A 222 -5.25 3.76 -20.65
CA LYS A 222 -6.00 4.42 -21.74
C LYS A 222 -7.25 3.65 -22.16
N ASP A 223 -7.24 2.33 -22.02
CA ASP A 223 -8.37 1.45 -22.33
C ASP A 223 -9.35 1.30 -21.15
N ILE A 224 -9.00 1.77 -19.95
CA ILE A 224 -9.98 2.04 -18.91
C ILE A 224 -10.80 3.22 -19.43
N PRO A 225 -12.11 3.06 -19.70
CA PRO A 225 -12.93 4.19 -20.02
C PRO A 225 -13.05 5.01 -18.73
N VAL A 226 -12.13 5.95 -18.52
CA VAL A 226 -12.47 7.17 -17.78
C VAL A 226 -13.33 7.97 -18.75
N SER A 227 -14.53 7.44 -18.98
CA SER A 227 -15.59 8.14 -19.67
C SER A 227 -16.01 9.27 -18.75
N PHE A 228 -15.39 10.44 -18.93
CA PHE A 228 -15.92 11.67 -18.38
C PHE A 228 -17.23 12.09 -19.08
N ASN A 229 -17.71 11.33 -20.08
CA ASN A 229 -19.03 11.55 -20.65
C ASN A 229 -20.09 11.36 -19.56
N GLY A 230 -20.73 12.46 -19.18
CA GLY A 230 -21.73 12.54 -18.12
C GLY A 230 -21.23 13.17 -16.81
N MET A 231 -19.93 13.39 -16.64
CA MET A 231 -19.38 14.06 -15.45
C MET A 231 -19.26 15.57 -15.65
N SER A 232 -19.69 16.34 -14.64
CA SER A 232 -19.51 17.79 -14.64
C SER A 232 -18.02 18.15 -14.56
N LEU A 233 -17.64 19.33 -15.04
CA LEU A 233 -16.25 19.80 -14.99
C LEU A 233 -15.63 19.80 -13.57
N GLU A 234 -16.47 19.92 -12.54
CA GLU A 234 -16.03 19.85 -11.12
C GLU A 234 -15.73 18.42 -10.68
N GLU A 235 -16.49 17.43 -11.16
CA GLU A 235 -16.27 16.02 -10.86
C GLU A 235 -14.97 15.51 -11.51
N GLN A 236 -14.71 15.95 -12.75
CA GLN A 236 -13.46 15.66 -13.45
C GLN A 236 -12.26 16.26 -12.71
N ALA A 237 -12.39 17.49 -12.19
CA ALA A 237 -11.33 18.16 -11.45
C ALA A 237 -11.05 17.51 -10.09
N ASN A 238 -12.08 17.07 -9.37
CA ASN A 238 -11.94 16.39 -8.07
C ASN A 238 -11.29 15.01 -8.20
N GLU A 239 -11.56 14.28 -9.28
CA GLU A 239 -10.94 12.98 -9.51
C GLU A 239 -9.47 13.12 -9.91
N ILE A 240 -9.12 14.17 -10.68
CA ILE A 240 -7.71 14.53 -10.96
C ILE A 240 -7.00 14.95 -9.66
N LEU A 241 -7.65 15.73 -8.80
CA LEU A 241 -7.11 16.16 -7.51
C LEU A 241 -6.81 14.97 -6.59
N LYS A 242 -7.69 13.97 -6.51
CA LYS A 242 -7.43 12.72 -5.75
C LYS A 242 -6.20 11.97 -6.25
N VAL A 243 -6.01 11.88 -7.57
CA VAL A 243 -4.83 11.21 -8.16
C VAL A 243 -3.55 12.00 -7.87
N LEU A 244 -3.64 13.33 -7.82
CA LEU A 244 -2.52 14.22 -7.46
C LEU A 244 -2.19 14.16 -5.95
N GLU A 245 -3.20 14.05 -5.08
CA GLU A 245 -3.05 13.90 -3.63
C GLU A 245 -2.47 12.54 -3.24
N GLN A 246 -2.71 11.49 -4.04
CA GLN A 246 -2.05 10.19 -3.90
C GLN A 246 -0.64 10.16 -4.53
N GLY A 247 -0.20 11.27 -5.14
CA GLY A 247 0.91 11.36 -6.09
C GLY A 247 2.22 11.97 -5.56
N ASP A 248 2.60 11.71 -4.31
CA ASP A 248 3.93 12.09 -3.80
C ASP A 248 5.08 11.30 -4.45
N SER A 249 4.79 10.25 -5.21
CA SER A 249 5.78 9.41 -5.90
C SER A 249 5.94 9.65 -7.40
N LEU A 250 5.18 10.57 -8.02
CA LEU A 250 5.21 10.76 -9.48
C LEU A 250 6.33 11.73 -9.94
N PRO A 251 7.07 11.41 -11.03
CA PRO A 251 8.10 12.27 -11.58
C PRO A 251 7.60 13.67 -11.98
N SER A 252 8.43 14.69 -11.75
CA SER A 252 8.12 16.13 -11.97
C SER A 252 7.55 16.44 -13.37
N ALA A 253 8.05 15.77 -14.41
CA ALA A 253 7.57 15.94 -15.78
C ALA A 253 6.09 15.56 -15.95
N TYR A 254 5.63 14.53 -15.23
CA TYR A 254 4.25 14.07 -15.27
C TYR A 254 3.31 15.06 -14.57
N LYS A 255 3.75 15.61 -13.42
CA LYS A 255 3.06 16.69 -12.69
C LYS A 255 2.89 17.95 -13.57
N GLN A 256 3.92 18.31 -14.34
CA GLN A 256 3.87 19.45 -15.26
C GLN A 256 2.91 19.24 -16.44
N SER A 257 2.85 18.03 -17.00
CA SER A 257 1.91 17.70 -18.08
C SER A 257 0.45 17.78 -17.61
N LEU A 258 0.16 17.25 -16.42
CA LEU A 258 -1.16 17.30 -15.78
C LEU A 258 -1.57 18.74 -15.43
N ALA A 259 -0.64 19.53 -14.90
CA ALA A 259 -0.88 20.96 -14.62
C ALA A 259 -1.17 21.76 -15.90
N LYS A 260 -0.48 21.48 -17.01
CA LYS A 260 -0.76 22.10 -18.32
C LYS A 260 -2.16 21.74 -18.84
N ASN A 261 -2.59 20.49 -18.67
CA ASN A 261 -3.92 20.04 -19.07
C ASN A 261 -5.01 20.68 -18.20
N ALA A 262 -4.80 20.78 -16.88
CA ALA A 262 -5.69 21.49 -15.96
C ALA A 262 -5.79 22.99 -16.29
N ALA A 263 -4.68 23.63 -16.67
CA ALA A 263 -4.67 25.04 -17.08
C ALA A 263 -5.39 25.28 -18.41
N LYS A 264 -5.32 24.32 -19.36
CA LYS A 264 -6.11 24.37 -20.60
C LYS A 264 -7.61 24.30 -20.31
N LEU A 265 -8.04 23.44 -19.38
CA LEU A 265 -9.45 23.33 -18.98
C LEU A 265 -10.01 24.61 -18.35
N LYS A 266 -9.17 25.39 -17.64
CA LYS A 266 -9.56 26.70 -17.08
C LYS A 266 -9.71 27.82 -18.11
N ARG A 267 -9.19 27.64 -19.33
CA ARG A 267 -9.27 28.65 -20.41
C ARG A 267 -10.45 28.47 -21.36
N VAL A 268 -11.26 27.41 -21.18
CA VAL A 268 -12.46 27.11 -22.00
C VAL A 268 -13.75 27.56 -21.29
N LYS A 269 -13.65 28.21 -20.12
CA LYS A 269 -14.75 28.94 -19.47
C LYS A 269 -14.74 30.41 -19.86
#